data_AF-A0A4T5V5W1-F1
#
_entry.id   AF-A0A4T5V5W1-F1
#
_cell.length_a   1.000
_cell.length_b   1.000
_cell.length_c   1.000
_cell.angle_alpha   90.00
_cell.angle_beta   90.00
_cell.angle_gamma   90.00
#
_symmetry.space_group_name_H-M   'P 1'
#
loop_
_entity.id
_entity.type
_entity.pdbx_description
1 polymer ?
#
loop_
_entity_poly.entity_id
_entity_poly.type
_entity_poly.pdbx_seq_one_letter_code
_entity_poly.pdbx_strand_id
1 'polypeptide(L)'
;MPVILNFSNGSVLPENELEALRHIARSNQNDTITIGSRNMRLHYIQFMDGFSVEPIPGGLRDRLGARETHHLADSLTRQLNGGNTFLQAYSLYLEQRHAAPLVQESVIKTLLDRINLNAFPVSLQDFSCTEEYLNCPITLHIPETGVFVRNALSSEICALYDQKALTELIRRNALHPFSREPFSPEMIIRKETCHFNIAKQCFCAFPIYPLQQNSI
;
A
#
# COMPACT_ATOMS: atom_id res chain seq x y z
N MET A 1 18.63 11.59 27.24
CA MET A 1 19.25 10.90 28.39
C MET A 1 19.09 9.40 28.18
N PRO A 2 20.13 8.58 28.33
CA PRO A 2 20.01 7.13 28.12
C PRO A 2 18.99 6.54 29.10
N VAL A 3 18.05 5.74 28.59
CA VAL A 3 17.08 5.04 29.44
C VAL A 3 17.77 3.80 30.00
N ILE A 4 17.89 3.71 31.32
CA ILE A 4 18.50 2.57 32.01
C ILE A 4 17.36 1.69 32.53
N LEU A 5 17.35 0.43 32.10
CA LEU A 5 16.36 -0.55 32.48
C LEU A 5 17.01 -1.67 33.30
N ASN A 6 16.39 -1.98 34.43
CA ASN A 6 16.75 -3.16 35.21
C ASN A 6 15.94 -4.36 34.73
N PHE A 7 16.38 -4.95 33.62
CA PHE A 7 15.69 -6.05 32.95
C PHE A 7 16.63 -7.24 32.76
N SER A 8 16.13 -8.43 33.06
CA SER A 8 16.86 -9.69 32.89
C SER A 8 16.03 -10.69 32.08
N ASN A 9 16.70 -11.69 31.51
CA ASN A 9 16.03 -12.68 30.68
C ASN A 9 15.01 -13.48 31.52
N GLY A 10 13.73 -13.42 31.13
CA GLY A 10 12.62 -14.04 31.87
C GLY A 10 11.95 -13.15 32.93
N SER A 11 12.47 -11.94 33.18
CA SER A 11 11.76 -10.94 33.98
C SER A 11 10.60 -10.32 33.18
N VAL A 12 9.50 -9.97 33.85
CA VAL A 12 8.39 -9.25 33.26
C VAL A 12 8.42 -7.84 33.81
N LEU A 13 8.52 -6.84 32.93
CA LEU A 13 8.46 -5.45 33.33
C LEU A 13 7.03 -5.10 33.75
N PRO A 14 6.86 -4.27 34.79
CA PRO A 14 5.58 -3.68 35.13
C PRO A 14 4.95 -2.93 33.94
N GLU A 15 3.63 -3.01 33.79
CA GLU A 15 2.95 -2.41 32.62
C GLU A 15 3.14 -0.89 32.54
N ASN A 16 3.21 -0.20 33.68
CA ASN A 16 3.52 1.24 33.73
C ASN A 16 4.92 1.57 33.16
N GLU A 17 5.91 0.70 33.38
CA GLU A 17 7.25 0.85 32.79
C GLU A 17 7.25 0.56 31.29
N LEU A 18 6.49 -0.46 30.86
CA LEU A 18 6.30 -0.76 29.43
C LEU A 18 5.59 0.39 28.70
N GLU A 19 4.55 0.97 29.29
CA GLU A 19 3.85 2.13 28.72
C GLU A 19 4.76 3.35 28.60
N ALA A 20 5.57 3.63 29.63
CA ALA A 20 6.57 4.70 29.58
C ALA A 20 7.58 4.46 28.46
N LEU A 21 8.06 3.22 28.28
CA LEU A 21 8.96 2.86 27.19
C LEU A 21 8.31 3.01 25.81
N ARG A 22 7.07 2.56 25.65
CA ARG A 22 6.31 2.74 24.41
C ARG A 22 6.13 4.23 24.08
N HIS A 23 5.84 5.06 25.09
CA HIS A 23 5.72 6.51 24.91
C HIS A 23 7.04 7.15 24.48
N ILE A 24 8.16 6.80 25.14
CA ILE A 24 9.49 7.31 24.79
C ILE A 24 9.85 6.92 23.35
N ALA A 25 9.64 5.65 22.98
CA ALA A 25 9.92 5.15 21.64
C ALA A 25 9.08 5.86 20.57
N ARG A 26 7.79 6.07 20.81
CA ARG A 26 6.90 6.83 19.90
C ARG A 26 7.33 8.29 19.72
N SER A 27 7.92 8.89 20.76
CA SER A 27 8.37 10.28 20.73
C SER A 27 9.73 10.49 20.03
N ASN A 28 10.41 9.43 19.56
CA ASN A 28 11.73 9.47 18.93
C ASN A 28 12.81 10.21 19.75
N GLN A 29 12.66 10.23 21.09
CA GLN A 29 13.56 11.00 21.95
C GLN A 29 14.88 10.30 22.26
N ASN A 30 14.94 8.97 22.20
CA ASN A 30 16.17 8.19 22.31
C ASN A 30 15.98 6.82 21.66
N ASP A 31 16.85 6.48 20.72
CA ASP A 31 16.85 5.14 20.10
C ASP A 31 17.61 4.12 20.95
N THR A 32 18.41 4.56 21.93
CA THR A 32 19.29 3.68 22.70
C THR A 32 18.84 3.51 24.15
N ILE A 33 18.73 2.26 24.57
CA ILE A 33 18.43 1.84 25.94
C ILE A 33 19.59 1.02 26.51
N THR A 34 19.84 1.15 27.80
CA THR A 34 20.87 0.37 28.51
C THR A 34 20.18 -0.62 29.43
N ILE A 35 20.44 -1.90 29.23
CA ILE A 35 19.89 -3.01 30.04
C ILE A 35 21.05 -3.69 30.76
N GLY A 36 21.14 -3.49 32.07
CA GLY A 36 22.31 -3.89 32.85
C GLY A 36 23.58 -3.21 32.33
N SER A 37 24.50 -3.99 31.75
CA SER A 37 25.72 -3.50 31.11
C SER A 37 25.68 -3.46 29.58
N ARG A 38 24.53 -3.79 28.97
CA ARG A 38 24.38 -3.97 27.52
C ARG A 38 23.58 -2.82 26.92
N ASN A 39 24.03 -2.29 25.79
CA ASN A 39 23.30 -1.27 25.04
C ASN A 39 22.46 -1.92 23.94
N MET A 40 21.23 -1.45 23.79
CA MET A 40 20.28 -1.91 22.78
C MET A 40 19.64 -0.73 22.08
N ARG A 41 19.15 -0.97 20.88
CA ARG A 41 18.42 -0.01 20.08
C ARG A 41 16.94 -0.38 20.07
N LEU A 42 16.09 0.54 20.51
CA LEU A 42 14.64 0.41 20.50
C LEU A 42 14.08 1.23 19.34
N HIS A 43 13.35 0.59 18.44
CA HIS A 43 12.71 1.23 17.31
C HIS A 43 11.19 1.13 17.44
N TYR A 44 10.53 2.21 17.09
CA TYR A 44 9.09 2.25 16.88
C TYR A 44 8.75 2.20 15.39
N ILE A 45 7.86 1.31 15.00
CA ILE A 45 7.42 1.09 13.62
C ILE A 45 5.99 1.62 13.48
N GLN A 46 5.88 2.88 13.06
CA GLN A 46 4.64 3.66 13.05
C GLN A 46 3.48 2.99 12.29
N PHE A 47 3.73 2.38 11.13
CA PHE A 47 2.65 1.86 10.28
C PHE A 47 1.90 0.67 10.88
N MET A 48 2.48 -0.02 11.87
CA MET A 48 1.91 -1.19 12.54
C MET A 48 1.78 -1.01 14.05
N ASP A 49 2.04 0.20 14.57
CA ASP A 49 2.19 0.50 16.01
C ASP A 49 3.05 -0.55 16.75
N GLY A 50 4.14 -1.00 16.10
CA GLY A 50 4.98 -2.11 16.56
C GLY A 50 6.33 -1.64 17.09
N PHE A 51 6.99 -2.49 17.87
CA PHE A 51 8.31 -2.21 18.44
C PHE A 51 9.33 -3.28 18.07
N SER A 52 10.59 -2.89 17.88
CA SER A 52 11.72 -3.79 17.69
C SER A 52 12.89 -3.40 18.59
N VAL A 53 13.52 -4.38 19.23
CA VAL A 53 14.71 -4.18 20.06
C VAL A 53 15.86 -4.96 19.45
N GLU A 54 16.97 -4.28 19.20
CA GLU A 54 18.17 -4.88 18.63
C GLU A 54 19.39 -4.63 19.51
N PRO A 55 20.25 -5.63 19.75
CA PRO A 55 21.48 -5.41 20.49
C PRO A 55 22.45 -4.54 19.68
N ILE A 56 23.06 -3.54 20.31
CA ILE A 56 24.14 -2.77 19.68
C ILE A 56 25.42 -3.59 19.83
N PRO A 57 26.05 -4.05 18.72
CA PRO A 57 27.25 -4.87 18.80
C PRO A 57 28.37 -4.08 19.49
N GLY A 58 28.92 -4.64 20.58
CA GLY A 58 30.09 -4.08 21.24
C GLY A 58 31.37 -4.87 20.93
N GLY A 59 32.29 -4.90 21.90
CA GLY A 59 33.62 -5.48 21.75
C GLY A 59 33.65 -7.01 21.75
N LEU A 60 34.85 -7.60 21.76
CA LEU A 60 35.04 -9.06 21.72
C LEU A 60 34.25 -9.84 22.80
N ARG A 61 34.04 -9.25 23.98
CA ARG A 61 33.27 -9.86 25.09
C ARG A 61 31.77 -9.98 24.78
N ASP A 62 31.21 -9.08 23.98
CA ASP A 62 29.79 -9.10 23.61
C ASP A 62 29.47 -10.19 22.59
N ARG A 63 30.48 -10.62 21.81
CA ARG A 63 30.35 -11.75 20.86
C ARG A 63 30.23 -13.10 21.58
N LEU A 64 30.86 -13.24 22.74
CA LEU A 64 30.80 -14.48 23.54
C LEU A 64 29.42 -14.70 24.17
N GLY A 65 28.67 -13.63 24.44
CA GLY A 65 27.31 -13.66 24.99
C GLY A 65 26.21 -13.35 23.98
N ALA A 66 26.50 -13.39 22.68
CA ALA A 66 25.60 -12.89 21.64
C ALA A 66 24.20 -13.51 21.74
N ARG A 67 24.10 -14.83 21.94
CA ARG A 67 22.83 -15.54 22.05
C ARG A 67 21.95 -15.03 23.19
N GLU A 68 22.53 -14.81 24.36
CA GLU A 68 21.79 -14.28 25.52
C GLU A 68 21.31 -12.85 25.26
N THR A 69 22.12 -12.03 24.60
CA THR A 69 21.75 -10.65 24.28
C THR A 69 20.59 -10.61 23.29
N HIS A 70 20.57 -11.49 22.29
CA HIS A 70 19.45 -11.63 21.37
C HIS A 70 18.19 -12.11 22.11
N HIS A 71 18.31 -13.11 23.00
CA HIS A 71 17.16 -13.56 23.79
C HIS A 71 16.57 -12.46 24.68
N LEU A 72 17.42 -11.62 25.26
CA LEU A 72 16.97 -10.50 26.08
C LEU A 72 16.25 -9.44 25.23
N ALA A 73 16.78 -9.11 24.05
CA ALA A 73 16.15 -8.21 23.10
C ALA A 73 14.80 -8.75 22.59
N ASP A 74 14.73 -10.04 22.28
CA ASP A 74 13.48 -10.72 21.89
C ASP A 74 12.44 -10.71 23.02
N SER A 75 12.87 -10.92 24.26
CA SER A 75 11.99 -10.89 25.43
C SER A 75 11.36 -9.51 25.63
N LEU A 76 12.17 -8.45 25.54
CA LEU A 76 11.67 -7.08 25.64
C LEU A 76 10.76 -6.73 24.45
N THR A 77 11.13 -7.14 23.24
CA THR A 77 10.30 -6.98 22.03
C THR A 77 8.93 -7.61 22.21
N ARG A 78 8.88 -8.83 22.76
CA ARG A 78 7.60 -9.51 23.06
C ARG A 78 6.76 -8.71 24.06
N GLN A 79 7.35 -8.22 25.15
CA GLN A 79 6.60 -7.45 26.15
C GLN A 79 6.05 -6.14 25.59
N LEU A 80 6.84 -5.45 24.76
CA LEU A 80 6.39 -4.23 24.10
C LEU A 80 5.24 -4.50 23.11
N ASN A 81 5.25 -5.65 22.42
CA ASN A 81 4.26 -6.06 21.42
C ASN A 81 3.16 -7.00 21.97
N GLY A 82 2.86 -6.97 23.26
CA GLY A 82 1.74 -7.74 23.85
C GLY A 82 1.92 -9.27 23.77
N GLY A 83 3.16 -9.75 23.81
CA GLY A 83 3.54 -11.17 23.74
C GLY A 83 4.11 -11.62 22.38
N ASN A 84 3.93 -10.82 21.34
CA ASN A 84 4.32 -11.18 19.97
C ASN A 84 5.79 -10.85 19.69
N THR A 85 6.49 -11.72 18.96
CA THR A 85 7.75 -11.29 18.32
C THR A 85 7.46 -10.19 17.30
N PHE A 86 8.49 -9.44 16.91
CA PHE A 86 8.34 -8.44 15.84
C PHE A 86 7.74 -9.06 14.56
N LEU A 87 8.22 -10.23 14.15
CA LEU A 87 7.71 -10.94 12.96
C LEU A 87 6.24 -11.38 13.12
N GLN A 88 5.85 -11.80 14.31
CA GLN A 88 4.45 -12.15 14.60
C GLN A 88 3.55 -10.91 14.55
N ALA A 89 3.98 -9.80 15.17
CA ALA A 89 3.25 -8.53 15.10
C ALA A 89 3.11 -8.04 13.65
N TYR A 90 4.15 -8.22 12.83
CA TYR A 90 4.11 -7.88 11.41
C TYR A 90 3.16 -8.79 10.63
N SER A 91 3.16 -10.11 10.90
CA SER A 91 2.20 -11.05 10.31
C SER A 91 0.76 -10.67 10.66
N LEU A 92 0.49 -10.35 11.92
CA LEU A 92 -0.83 -9.91 12.38
C LEU A 92 -1.26 -8.60 11.71
N TYR A 93 -0.34 -7.64 11.53
CA TYR A 93 -0.61 -6.41 10.79
C TYR A 93 -0.98 -6.71 9.33
N LEU A 94 -0.23 -7.60 8.66
CA LEU A 94 -0.54 -8.01 7.30
C LEU A 94 -1.91 -8.71 7.24
N GLU A 95 -2.16 -9.66 8.14
CA GLU A 95 -3.44 -10.36 8.24
C GLU A 95 -4.60 -9.39 8.47
N GLN A 96 -4.47 -8.40 9.36
CA GLN A 96 -5.49 -7.37 9.58
C GLN A 96 -5.70 -6.50 8.34
N ARG A 97 -4.62 -6.15 7.63
CA ARG A 97 -4.70 -5.39 6.37
C ARG A 97 -5.33 -6.19 5.23
N HIS A 98 -5.10 -7.50 5.21
CA HIS A 98 -5.70 -8.45 4.27
C HIS A 98 -7.12 -8.88 4.71
N ALA A 99 -7.45 -8.74 5.99
CA ALA A 99 -8.77 -9.01 6.56
C ALA A 99 -9.74 -7.83 6.39
N ALA A 100 -9.71 -7.19 5.22
CA ALA A 100 -10.87 -6.51 4.64
C ALA A 100 -11.56 -7.50 3.68
N PRO A 101 -12.38 -8.45 4.16
CA PRO A 101 -12.68 -9.66 3.40
C PRO A 101 -14.10 -9.61 2.82
N LEU A 102 -14.29 -10.22 1.65
CA LEU A 102 -15.52 -10.40 0.85
C LEU A 102 -15.96 -9.27 -0.09
N VAL A 103 -15.93 -8.00 0.33
CA VAL A 103 -16.31 -6.89 -0.59
C VAL A 103 -15.26 -6.73 -1.70
N GLN A 104 -13.98 -6.99 -1.40
CA GLN A 104 -12.89 -6.75 -2.35
C GLN A 104 -12.81 -7.80 -3.46
N GLU A 105 -13.04 -9.08 -3.17
CA GLU A 105 -12.95 -10.15 -4.18
C GLU A 105 -14.12 -10.09 -5.19
N SER A 106 -15.32 -9.79 -4.71
CA SER A 106 -16.49 -9.56 -5.56
C SER A 106 -16.35 -8.30 -6.43
N VAL A 107 -15.80 -7.22 -5.86
CA VAL A 107 -15.47 -5.99 -6.61
C VAL A 107 -14.35 -6.22 -7.63
N ILE A 108 -13.28 -6.93 -7.27
CA ILE A 108 -12.21 -7.31 -8.20
C ILE A 108 -12.79 -8.12 -9.35
N LYS A 109 -13.62 -9.13 -9.08
CA LYS A 109 -14.27 -9.91 -10.13
C LYS A 109 -15.11 -9.03 -11.06
N THR A 110 -15.92 -8.13 -10.50
CA THR A 110 -16.75 -7.18 -11.27
C THR A 110 -15.89 -6.24 -12.14
N LEU A 111 -14.76 -5.78 -11.61
CA LEU A 111 -13.79 -4.97 -12.36
C LEU A 111 -13.20 -5.76 -13.52
N LEU A 112 -12.72 -6.99 -13.28
CA LEU A 112 -12.14 -7.84 -14.32
C LEU A 112 -13.16 -8.17 -15.41
N ASP A 113 -14.41 -8.46 -15.04
CA ASP A 113 -15.50 -8.68 -16.00
C ASP A 113 -15.73 -7.42 -16.84
N ARG A 114 -15.74 -6.22 -16.23
CA ARG A 114 -15.84 -4.96 -16.97
C ARG A 114 -14.65 -4.69 -17.88
N ILE A 115 -13.43 -4.97 -17.45
CA ILE A 115 -12.23 -4.84 -18.31
C ILE A 115 -12.41 -5.70 -19.54
N ASN A 116 -12.78 -6.96 -19.38
CA ASN A 116 -12.94 -7.90 -20.50
C ASN A 116 -14.08 -7.50 -21.43
N LEU A 117 -15.19 -7.00 -20.90
CA LEU A 117 -16.34 -6.54 -21.69
C LEU A 117 -16.07 -5.24 -22.47
N ASN A 118 -15.20 -4.37 -21.96
CA ASN A 118 -14.89 -3.07 -22.58
C ASN A 118 -13.53 -3.03 -23.29
N ALA A 119 -12.81 -4.15 -23.32
CA ALA A 119 -11.57 -4.29 -24.05
C ALA A 119 -11.81 -4.34 -25.56
N PHE A 120 -10.97 -3.65 -26.32
CA PHE A 120 -11.08 -3.59 -27.77
C PHE A 120 -9.69 -3.59 -28.42
N PRO A 121 -9.55 -4.12 -29.64
CA PRO A 121 -8.30 -4.03 -30.39
C PRO A 121 -8.02 -2.57 -30.76
N VAL A 122 -6.81 -2.10 -30.50
CA VAL A 122 -6.42 -0.71 -30.79
C VAL A 122 -5.83 -0.64 -32.19
N SER A 123 -6.50 0.12 -33.06
CA SER A 123 -6.01 0.45 -34.39
C SER A 123 -5.79 1.96 -34.48
N LEU A 124 -4.63 2.38 -34.96
CA LEU A 124 -4.29 3.80 -35.12
C LEU A 124 -5.25 4.54 -36.05
N GLN A 125 -5.86 3.82 -37.00
CA GLN A 125 -6.81 4.39 -37.96
C GLN A 125 -8.15 4.78 -37.33
N ASP A 126 -8.46 4.23 -36.14
CA ASP A 126 -9.72 4.48 -35.45
C ASP A 126 -9.72 5.80 -34.66
N PHE A 127 -8.55 6.45 -34.53
CA PHE A 127 -8.37 7.61 -33.67
C PHE A 127 -7.92 8.83 -34.47
N SER A 128 -8.48 10.00 -34.12
CA SER A 128 -8.14 11.28 -34.74
C SER A 128 -6.93 11.98 -34.08
N CYS A 129 -6.19 11.28 -33.22
CA CYS A 129 -5.06 11.83 -32.46
C CYS A 129 -3.71 11.25 -32.91
N THR A 130 -2.62 11.88 -32.49
CA THR A 130 -1.26 11.35 -32.63
C THR A 130 -1.06 10.13 -31.73
N GLU A 131 -0.11 9.28 -32.13
CA GLU A 131 0.26 8.03 -31.45
C GLU A 131 0.62 8.21 -29.96
N GLU A 132 1.20 9.36 -29.61
CA GLU A 132 1.62 9.67 -28.24
C GLU A 132 0.46 9.65 -27.22
N TYR A 133 -0.76 10.00 -27.65
CA TYR A 133 -1.95 9.99 -26.80
C TYR A 133 -2.56 8.60 -26.59
N LEU A 134 -2.09 7.60 -27.36
CA LEU A 134 -2.54 6.21 -27.27
C LEU A 134 -1.61 5.35 -26.40
N ASN A 135 -0.54 5.92 -25.87
CA ASN A 135 0.37 5.21 -24.99
C ASN A 135 -0.31 4.88 -23.66
N CYS A 136 -0.26 3.60 -23.29
CA CYS A 136 -0.70 3.14 -21.98
C CYS A 136 0.18 3.76 -20.88
N PRO A 137 -0.39 4.40 -19.85
CA PRO A 137 0.38 5.00 -18.76
C PRO A 137 1.22 3.99 -17.95
N ILE A 138 0.89 2.70 -18.03
CA ILE A 138 1.59 1.63 -17.29
C ILE A 138 2.74 1.06 -18.12
N THR A 139 2.47 0.67 -19.36
CA THR A 139 3.46 0.02 -20.22
C THR A 139 4.29 0.99 -21.04
N LEU A 140 3.84 2.24 -21.16
CA LEU A 140 4.45 3.31 -21.97
C LEU A 140 4.50 3.00 -23.48
N HIS A 141 3.63 2.11 -23.94
CA HIS A 141 3.49 1.72 -25.34
C HIS A 141 2.02 1.70 -25.74
N ILE A 142 1.74 1.76 -27.04
CA ILE A 142 0.40 1.57 -27.59
C ILE A 142 0.01 0.10 -27.42
N PRO A 143 -1.05 -0.22 -26.68
CA PRO A 143 -1.43 -1.61 -26.44
C PRO A 143 -2.07 -2.24 -27.68
N GLU A 144 -1.90 -3.55 -27.87
CA GLU A 144 -2.64 -4.30 -28.91
C GLU A 144 -4.14 -4.36 -28.57
N THR A 145 -4.45 -4.63 -27.29
CA THR A 145 -5.81 -4.63 -26.74
C THR A 145 -5.91 -3.62 -25.61
N GLY A 146 -6.73 -2.60 -25.84
CA GLY A 146 -6.86 -1.45 -24.97
C GLY A 146 -8.20 -1.40 -24.24
N VAL A 147 -8.22 -0.68 -23.11
CA VAL A 147 -9.42 -0.37 -22.32
C VAL A 147 -9.36 1.09 -21.91
N PHE A 148 -10.45 1.83 -22.08
CA PHE A 148 -10.52 3.20 -21.57
C PHE A 148 -10.92 3.22 -20.09
N VAL A 149 -10.17 4.01 -19.31
CA VAL A 149 -10.40 4.19 -17.88
C VAL A 149 -10.38 5.67 -17.53
N ARG A 150 -11.35 6.15 -16.76
CA ARG A 150 -11.37 7.51 -16.21
C ARG A 150 -10.22 7.71 -15.22
N ASN A 151 -9.59 8.89 -15.24
CA ASN A 151 -8.45 9.20 -14.38
C ASN A 151 -8.80 9.25 -12.88
N ALA A 152 -10.07 9.48 -12.55
CA ALA A 152 -10.68 9.46 -11.23
C ALA A 152 -12.19 9.19 -11.39
N LEU A 153 -12.89 8.85 -10.31
CA LEU A 153 -14.32 8.51 -10.40
C LEU A 153 -15.17 9.64 -11.01
N SER A 154 -14.90 10.88 -10.60
CA SER A 154 -15.56 12.09 -11.07
C SER A 154 -14.88 12.75 -12.27
N SER A 155 -13.80 12.15 -12.78
CA SER A 155 -13.05 12.73 -13.90
C SER A 155 -13.81 12.56 -15.21
N GLU A 156 -13.91 13.63 -15.99
CA GLU A 156 -14.29 13.59 -17.40
C GLU A 156 -13.14 13.10 -18.28
N ILE A 157 -11.89 13.16 -17.81
CA ILE A 157 -10.73 12.72 -18.57
C ILE A 157 -10.56 11.20 -18.40
N CYS A 158 -10.38 10.52 -19.52
CA CYS A 158 -10.07 9.09 -19.61
C CYS A 158 -8.70 8.89 -20.29
N ALA A 159 -8.09 7.73 -20.05
CA ALA A 159 -6.85 7.31 -20.70
C ALA A 159 -6.96 5.87 -21.19
N LEU A 160 -6.20 5.55 -22.23
CA LEU A 160 -6.13 4.20 -22.79
C LEU A 160 -5.14 3.37 -21.98
N TYR A 161 -5.55 2.20 -21.52
CA TYR A 161 -4.71 1.26 -20.78
C TYR A 161 -4.59 -0.07 -21.51
N ASP A 162 -3.44 -0.71 -21.39
CA ASP A 162 -3.26 -2.10 -21.79
C ASP A 162 -4.11 -3.03 -20.90
N GLN A 163 -4.90 -3.90 -21.52
CA GLN A 163 -5.81 -4.80 -20.82
C GLN A 163 -5.09 -5.68 -19.79
N LYS A 164 -3.93 -6.25 -20.15
CA LYS A 164 -3.18 -7.17 -19.28
C LYS A 164 -2.53 -6.41 -18.13
N ALA A 165 -1.92 -5.27 -18.42
CA ALA A 165 -1.29 -4.43 -17.40
C ALA A 165 -2.31 -3.92 -16.38
N LEU A 166 -3.49 -3.47 -16.83
CA LEU A 166 -4.57 -3.03 -15.96
C LEU A 166 -5.13 -4.18 -15.11
N THR A 167 -5.31 -5.36 -15.71
CA THR A 167 -5.73 -6.57 -15.00
C THR A 167 -4.77 -6.93 -13.87
N GLU A 168 -3.47 -6.88 -14.12
CA GLU A 168 -2.45 -7.15 -13.11
C GLU A 168 -2.43 -6.10 -11.98
N LEU A 169 -2.64 -4.82 -12.29
CA LEU A 169 -2.79 -3.79 -11.25
C LEU A 169 -3.98 -4.09 -10.33
N ILE A 170 -5.13 -4.44 -10.90
CA ILE A 170 -6.36 -4.70 -10.14
C ILE A 170 -6.22 -5.97 -9.29
N ARG A 171 -5.61 -7.03 -9.83
CA ARG A 171 -5.31 -8.26 -9.07
C ARG A 171 -4.41 -8.03 -7.87
N ARG A 172 -3.46 -7.10 -7.99
CA ARG A 172 -2.56 -6.69 -6.89
C ARG A 172 -3.20 -5.69 -5.93
N ASN A 173 -4.47 -5.35 -6.16
CA ASN A 173 -5.19 -4.32 -5.41
C ASN A 173 -4.41 -2.99 -5.38
N ALA A 174 -3.77 -2.63 -6.50
CA ALA A 174 -3.05 -1.38 -6.63
C ALA A 174 -4.02 -0.21 -6.83
N LEU A 175 -3.61 0.97 -6.36
CA LEU A 175 -4.36 2.22 -6.54
C LEU A 175 -4.18 2.75 -7.96
N HIS A 176 -5.16 3.51 -8.43
CA HIS A 176 -5.15 4.12 -9.75
C HIS A 176 -3.88 5.01 -9.95
N PRO A 177 -3.16 4.91 -11.10
CA PRO A 177 -1.87 5.59 -11.28
C PRO A 177 -1.90 7.11 -11.11
N PHE A 178 -2.99 7.76 -11.56
CA PHE A 178 -3.16 9.22 -11.47
C PHE A 178 -3.81 9.66 -10.15
N SER A 179 -5.07 9.31 -9.90
CA SER A 179 -5.80 9.77 -8.70
C SER A 179 -5.36 9.16 -7.37
N ARG A 180 -4.66 8.02 -7.40
CA ARG A 180 -4.41 7.18 -6.20
C ARG A 180 -5.68 6.68 -5.50
N GLU A 181 -6.83 6.73 -6.17
CA GLU A 181 -8.09 6.14 -5.68
C GLU A 181 -8.13 4.63 -5.96
N PRO A 182 -8.88 3.83 -5.19
CA PRO A 182 -9.22 2.46 -5.59
C PRO A 182 -9.97 2.47 -6.92
N PHE A 183 -9.74 1.46 -7.75
CA PHE A 183 -10.50 1.32 -9.00
C PHE A 183 -11.98 1.03 -8.72
N SER A 184 -12.85 1.76 -9.41
CA SER A 184 -14.30 1.54 -9.37
C SER A 184 -14.80 1.05 -10.74
N PRO A 185 -15.81 0.15 -10.81
CA PRO A 185 -16.37 -0.33 -12.07
C PRO A 185 -16.84 0.77 -13.03
N GLU A 186 -17.24 1.93 -12.50
CA GLU A 186 -17.69 3.11 -13.25
C GLU A 186 -16.54 3.87 -13.92
N MET A 187 -15.29 3.67 -13.45
CA MET A 187 -14.11 4.22 -14.11
C MET A 187 -13.83 3.52 -15.44
N ILE A 188 -14.18 2.23 -15.57
CA ILE A 188 -14.02 1.46 -16.82
C ILE A 188 -15.18 1.80 -17.74
N ILE A 189 -14.86 2.39 -18.88
CA ILE A 189 -15.85 2.92 -19.82
C ILE A 189 -15.68 2.31 -21.21
N ARG A 190 -16.78 2.34 -21.97
CA ARG A 190 -16.82 1.82 -23.35
C ARG A 190 -16.02 2.70 -24.30
N LYS A 191 -15.47 2.10 -25.36
CA LYS A 191 -14.75 2.81 -26.44
C LYS A 191 -15.57 3.99 -26.97
N GLU A 192 -16.86 3.78 -27.21
CA GLU A 192 -17.76 4.75 -27.82
C GLU A 192 -18.13 5.92 -26.89
N THR A 193 -17.68 5.90 -25.63
CA THR A 193 -18.02 6.94 -24.65
C THR A 193 -16.85 7.89 -24.37
N CYS A 194 -15.64 7.55 -24.81
CA CYS A 194 -14.40 8.28 -24.57
C CYS A 194 -13.84 8.77 -25.90
N HIS A 195 -13.86 10.08 -26.13
CA HIS A 195 -13.47 10.68 -27.41
C HIS A 195 -12.30 11.65 -27.24
N PHE A 196 -11.45 11.71 -28.26
CA PHE A 196 -10.35 12.67 -28.26
C PHE A 196 -10.87 14.08 -28.48
N ASN A 197 -10.64 14.96 -27.51
CA ASN A 197 -10.98 16.38 -27.61
C ASN A 197 -9.76 17.15 -28.15
N ILE A 198 -9.84 17.59 -29.41
CA ILE A 198 -8.75 18.32 -30.08
C ILE A 198 -8.42 19.64 -29.36
N ALA A 199 -9.40 20.34 -28.79
CA ALA A 199 -9.14 21.60 -28.08
C ALA A 199 -8.41 21.38 -26.75
N LYS A 200 -8.74 20.30 -26.02
CA LYS A 200 -8.12 19.96 -24.73
C LYS A 200 -6.88 19.07 -24.87
N GLN A 201 -6.62 18.52 -26.05
CA GLN A 201 -5.55 17.55 -26.33
C GLN A 201 -5.58 16.36 -25.36
N CYS A 202 -6.77 15.83 -25.08
CA CYS A 202 -6.96 14.68 -24.20
C CYS A 202 -8.24 13.92 -24.53
N PHE A 203 -8.31 12.68 -24.06
CA PHE A 203 -9.53 11.88 -24.15
C PHE A 203 -10.52 12.29 -23.06
N CYS A 204 -11.75 12.59 -23.47
CA CYS A 204 -12.84 12.99 -22.59
C CYS A 204 -14.01 12.00 -22.70
N ALA A 205 -14.46 11.50 -21.57
CA ALA A 205 -15.68 10.75 -21.42
C ALA A 205 -16.88 11.69 -21.37
N PHE A 206 -17.95 11.38 -22.08
CA PHE A 206 -19.20 12.11 -21.89
C PHE A 206 -19.68 11.99 -20.43
N PRO A 207 -20.24 13.06 -19.85
CA PRO A 207 -20.82 12.99 -18.52
C PRO A 207 -22.02 12.04 -18.54
N ILE A 208 -22.17 11.26 -17.46
CA ILE A 208 -23.33 10.39 -17.25
C ILE A 208 -24.49 11.31 -16.80
N TYR A 209 -25.05 12.10 -17.72
CA TYR A 209 -26.36 12.72 -17.50
C TYR A 209 -27.39 11.92 -18.29
N PRO A 210 -28.52 11.51 -17.68
CA PRO A 210 -29.63 10.97 -18.46
C PRO A 210 -30.08 12.05 -19.44
N LEU A 211 -30.19 11.68 -20.72
CA LEU A 211 -30.83 12.51 -21.74
C LEU A 211 -32.17 12.99 -21.18
N GLN A 212 -32.29 14.27 -20.86
CA GLN A 212 -33.61 14.87 -20.77
C GLN A 212 -34.21 14.78 -22.17
N GLN A 213 -35.18 13.87 -22.31
CA GLN A 213 -36.11 13.86 -23.43
C GLN A 213 -36.81 15.22 -23.44
N ASN A 214 -36.32 16.13 -24.26
CA ASN A 214 -37.08 17.31 -24.66
C ASN A 214 -38.09 16.83 -25.71
N SER A 215 -39.28 16.47 -25.21
CA SER A 215 -40.50 16.45 -26.01
C SER A 215 -40.83 17.89 -26.44
N ILE A 216 -40.89 18.14 -27.74
CA ILE A 216 -41.68 19.21 -28.35
C ILE A 216 -42.72 18.53 -29.24
#